data_AF-A0AAD9VTP1-F1
#
_entry.id   AF-A0AAD9VTP1-F1
#
_cell.length_a   1.000
_cell.length_b   1.000
_cell.length_c   1.000
_cell.angle_alpha   90.00
_cell.angle_beta   90.00
_cell.angle_gamma   90.00
#
_symmetry.space_group_name_H-M   'P 1'
#
loop_
_entity.id
_entity.type
_entity.pdbx_description
1 polymer ?
#
loop_
_entity_poly.entity_id
_entity_poly.type
_entity_poly.pdbx_seq_one_letter_code
_entity_poly.pdbx_strand_id
1 'polypeptide(L)'
;MLHTDTYVLENTKNINLNYQVIQSWRMVTTTKYGRCYRFFESDAWKNKYNMDAYVEEDYQPDYTDEEASDCNIEIVPHGEAKFKHTFHVAKTFFPFIIGSKNGVRKRIEIETKTTIQVPKQDGDIVIIGSDRRGIFSARHRIELLIEVSRKKLNYTHFLNIPLNKEEIITNFNLFKKDVIQKFGGVARGIDELLFQKPHKLHLSLVMLTLLDEEERKQAVKTFMDCKQHIIDPFIEKYGPITVNLKGIECMNDDPSSVKIIYAAVKTKNDALQTLSDDIVDYFAEMGFVTEKKNHVKLHATFMNTRYRNEVNKPDKNTEKTFDATQLLNEYKDTSFGTMILNEIHLSQLKSASSNDYYQATAKIKLDEKKISVTNVVAYPV
;
A
#
# COMPACT_ATOMS: atom_id res chain seq x y z
N MET A 1 -57.65 -22.97 -9.12
CA MET A 1 -57.58 -21.50 -8.97
C MET A 1 -56.11 -21.13 -9.02
N LEU A 2 -55.62 -20.89 -10.24
CA LEU A 2 -55.21 -19.57 -10.77
C LEU A 2 -53.82 -19.21 -10.22
N HIS A 3 -52.68 -19.45 -10.91
CA HIS A 3 -52.23 -18.91 -12.21
C HIS A 3 -52.55 -17.41 -12.28
N THR A 4 -51.56 -16.51 -12.27
CA THR A 4 -50.81 -15.97 -13.43
C THR A 4 -50.02 -14.74 -12.92
N ASP A 5 -48.98 -14.13 -13.52
CA ASP A 5 -48.22 -14.34 -14.74
C ASP A 5 -46.90 -13.55 -14.63
N THR A 6 -45.86 -14.11 -15.23
CA THR A 6 -44.58 -13.45 -15.50
C THR A 6 -44.74 -12.71 -16.83
N TYR A 7 -44.71 -11.37 -16.84
CA TYR A 7 -44.67 -10.61 -18.09
C TYR A 7 -43.23 -10.41 -18.54
N VAL A 8 -42.79 -11.28 -19.45
CA VAL A 8 -41.70 -11.02 -20.39
C VAL A 8 -42.30 -10.22 -21.55
N LEU A 9 -41.97 -8.94 -21.64
CA LEU A 9 -42.18 -8.17 -22.86
C LEU A 9 -40.88 -8.18 -23.67
N GLU A 10 -40.73 -9.23 -24.49
CA GLU A 10 -39.92 -9.14 -25.71
C GLU A 10 -40.67 -8.22 -26.68
N ASN A 11 -40.06 -7.08 -26.98
CA ASN A 11 -40.43 -6.31 -28.16
C ASN A 11 -39.13 -6.01 -28.93
N THR A 12 -38.77 -6.94 -29.80
CA THR A 12 -37.82 -6.74 -30.89
C THR A 12 -38.44 -5.77 -31.90
N LYS A 13 -38.06 -4.50 -31.80
CA LYS A 13 -38.08 -3.59 -32.95
C LYS A 13 -36.69 -2.97 -33.11
N ASN A 14 -36.05 -3.36 -34.20
CA ASN A 14 -34.88 -2.71 -34.78
C ASN A 14 -35.09 -1.19 -34.84
N ILE A 15 -34.40 -0.47 -33.96
CA ILE A 15 -34.16 0.96 -34.12
C ILE A 15 -32.68 1.18 -33.81
N ASN A 16 -31.92 1.54 -34.86
CA ASN A 16 -30.59 2.09 -34.76
C ASN A 16 -30.60 3.26 -33.78
N LEU A 17 -30.01 3.09 -32.58
CA LEU A 17 -29.76 4.17 -31.64
C LEU A 17 -28.31 4.09 -31.18
N ASN A 18 -27.60 5.16 -31.48
CA ASN A 18 -26.24 5.48 -31.05
C ASN A 18 -25.98 5.03 -29.60
N TYR A 19 -24.84 4.38 -29.38
CA TYR A 19 -24.27 4.15 -28.06
C TYR A 19 -24.07 5.48 -27.32
N GLN A 20 -25.09 5.92 -26.57
CA GLN A 20 -24.88 6.84 -25.45
C GLN A 20 -24.50 6.00 -24.24
N VAL A 21 -23.24 6.10 -23.83
CA VAL A 21 -22.76 5.60 -22.55
C VAL A 21 -23.53 6.33 -21.45
N ILE A 22 -24.53 5.68 -20.88
CA ILE A 22 -25.20 6.15 -19.66
C ILE A 22 -24.15 6.02 -18.55
N GLN A 23 -23.59 7.14 -18.11
CA GLN A 23 -22.70 7.19 -16.95
C GLN A 23 -23.55 6.95 -15.69
N SER A 24 -23.29 5.85 -14.99
CA SER A 24 -23.89 5.62 -13.67
C SER A 24 -23.05 6.36 -12.63
N TRP A 25 -23.69 7.26 -11.87
CA TRP A 25 -23.02 7.97 -10.79
C TRP A 25 -23.17 7.15 -9.53
N ARG A 26 -22.06 6.67 -8.98
CA ARG A 26 -22.10 5.97 -7.68
C ARG A 26 -21.85 6.97 -6.57
N MET A 27 -22.75 7.05 -5.60
CA MET A 27 -22.52 7.85 -4.39
C MET A 27 -21.48 7.13 -3.52
N VAL A 28 -20.43 7.85 -3.15
CA VAL A 28 -19.38 7.37 -2.24
C VAL A 28 -19.42 8.23 -0.99
N THR A 29 -19.27 7.56 0.15
CA THR A 29 -19.30 8.17 1.47
C THR A 29 -17.93 7.98 2.12
N THR A 30 -17.34 9.03 2.71
CA THR A 30 -16.08 8.92 3.48
C THR A 30 -16.16 9.73 4.75
N THR A 31 -15.46 9.30 5.81
CA THR A 31 -15.47 9.98 7.11
C THR A 31 -14.08 10.53 7.45
N LYS A 32 -13.96 11.83 7.70
CA LYS A 32 -12.71 12.49 8.15
C LYS A 32 -13.03 13.50 9.25
N TYR A 33 -12.27 13.47 10.35
CA TYR A 33 -12.48 14.33 11.53
C TYR A 33 -13.91 14.26 12.11
N GLY A 34 -14.48 13.05 12.20
CA GLY A 34 -15.84 12.85 12.68
C GLY A 34 -16.96 13.29 11.72
N ARG A 35 -16.63 13.73 10.50
CA ARG A 35 -17.59 14.21 9.50
C ARG A 35 -17.72 13.28 8.31
N CYS A 36 -18.96 13.06 7.88
CA CYS A 36 -19.33 12.23 6.75
C CYS A 36 -19.48 13.07 5.47
N TYR A 37 -18.78 12.70 4.41
CA TYR A 37 -18.78 13.40 3.12
C TYR A 37 -19.35 12.49 2.04
N ARG A 38 -20.34 12.99 1.29
CA ARG A 38 -20.89 12.31 0.11
C ARG A 38 -20.42 12.97 -1.16
N PHE A 39 -19.92 12.18 -2.10
CA PHE A 39 -19.63 12.66 -3.44
C PHE A 39 -19.89 11.60 -4.49
N PHE A 40 -20.24 12.05 -5.69
CA PHE A 40 -20.51 11.16 -6.81
C PHE A 40 -19.21 10.76 -7.52
N GLU A 41 -18.93 9.47 -7.50
CA GLU A 41 -17.92 8.84 -8.32
C GLU A 41 -18.37 8.78 -9.79
N SER A 42 -17.46 9.08 -10.72
CA SER A 42 -17.63 9.05 -12.16
C SER A 42 -17.09 7.73 -12.69
N ASP A 43 -17.88 7.04 -13.52
CA ASP A 43 -17.46 5.79 -14.15
C ASP A 43 -16.25 5.92 -15.10
N ALA A 44 -15.84 7.13 -15.48
CA ALA A 44 -14.72 7.33 -16.39
C ALA A 44 -13.37 6.84 -15.84
N TRP A 45 -13.28 6.61 -14.53
CA TRP A 45 -12.04 6.17 -13.88
C TRP A 45 -11.82 4.66 -13.95
N LYS A 46 -12.88 3.85 -14.12
CA LYS A 46 -12.77 2.39 -14.31
C LYS A 46 -11.93 2.04 -15.54
N ASN A 47 -12.10 2.80 -16.63
CA ASN A 47 -11.50 2.47 -17.93
C ASN A 47 -10.02 2.86 -18.07
N LYS A 48 -9.48 3.79 -17.27
CA LYS A 48 -8.08 4.25 -17.41
C LYS A 48 -7.09 3.48 -16.52
N TYR A 49 -7.56 2.91 -15.41
CA TYR A 49 -6.69 2.27 -14.40
C TYR A 49 -7.01 0.78 -14.15
N ASN A 50 -7.95 0.18 -14.90
CA ASN A 50 -8.31 -1.24 -14.85
C ASN A 50 -8.63 -1.71 -13.40
N MET A 51 -9.66 -1.10 -12.82
CA MET A 51 -10.01 -1.22 -11.40
C MET A 51 -11.25 -2.08 -11.17
N ASP A 52 -11.19 -2.99 -10.20
CA ASP A 52 -12.34 -3.80 -9.74
C ASP A 52 -13.36 -2.98 -8.93
N ALA A 53 -14.62 -3.42 -8.96
CA ALA A 53 -15.74 -2.77 -8.30
C ALA A 53 -15.81 -3.17 -6.81
N TYR A 54 -15.59 -2.21 -5.92
CA TYR A 54 -15.84 -2.38 -4.47
C TYR A 54 -17.30 -2.05 -4.13
N VAL A 55 -17.94 -2.79 -3.23
CA VAL A 55 -19.28 -2.48 -2.69
C VAL A 55 -19.17 -2.22 -1.20
N GLU A 56 -19.74 -1.11 -0.72
CA GLU A 56 -19.80 -0.81 0.72
C GLU A 56 -21.20 -0.37 1.15
N GLU A 57 -21.54 -0.74 2.39
CA GLU A 57 -22.83 -0.72 3.07
C GLU A 57 -23.28 0.68 3.52
N ASP A 58 -24.60 0.89 3.50
CA ASP A 58 -25.27 2.14 3.82
C ASP A 58 -25.26 2.44 5.32
N TYR A 59 -24.52 3.47 5.73
CA TYR A 59 -24.65 4.09 7.05
C TYR A 59 -24.84 5.62 6.95
N GLN A 60 -25.91 6.13 7.55
CA GLN A 60 -26.24 7.55 7.70
C GLN A 60 -26.05 7.99 9.15
N PRO A 61 -25.33 9.11 9.40
CA PRO A 61 -25.94 10.17 10.22
C PRO A 61 -25.54 11.63 9.88
N ASP A 62 -26.19 12.52 10.61
CA ASP A 62 -26.46 13.97 10.48
C ASP A 62 -25.30 14.97 10.32
N TYR A 63 -25.62 16.08 9.63
CA TYR A 63 -24.79 17.26 9.43
C TYR A 63 -24.84 18.21 10.63
N THR A 64 -23.68 18.59 11.17
CA THR A 64 -23.53 19.82 11.98
C THR A 64 -22.25 20.56 11.58
N ASP A 65 -22.41 21.82 11.16
CA ASP A 65 -21.35 22.77 10.79
C ASP A 65 -20.71 23.34 12.08
N GLU A 66 -19.63 22.72 12.58
CA GLU A 66 -18.78 23.31 13.63
C GLU A 66 -17.33 23.45 13.16
N GLU A 67 -17.00 24.60 12.60
CA GLU A 67 -15.66 25.14 12.28
C GLU A 67 -14.46 24.25 12.65
N ALA A 68 -13.91 23.54 11.66
CA ALA A 68 -12.58 22.97 11.78
C ALA A 68 -11.57 24.08 11.46
N SER A 69 -10.91 24.61 12.48
CA SER A 69 -9.78 25.52 12.31
C SER A 69 -8.59 24.73 11.79
N ASP A 70 -8.47 24.59 10.46
CA ASP A 70 -7.28 24.04 9.83
C ASP A 70 -6.18 25.12 9.80
N CYS A 71 -5.33 25.10 10.83
CA CYS A 71 -4.23 26.04 11.07
C CYS A 71 -3.13 26.07 9.98
N ASN A 72 -3.25 25.29 8.90
CA ASN A 72 -2.20 25.11 7.88
C ASN A 72 -2.58 25.61 6.46
N ILE A 73 -3.74 26.24 6.26
CA ILE A 73 -4.12 26.77 4.94
C ILE A 73 -3.74 28.24 4.85
N GLU A 74 -2.61 28.52 4.20
CA GLU A 74 -2.17 29.90 3.95
C GLU A 74 -3.01 30.54 2.83
N ILE A 75 -3.77 31.58 3.17
CA ILE A 75 -4.58 32.36 2.24
C ILE A 75 -4.02 33.77 2.12
N VAL A 76 -3.55 34.13 0.92
CA VAL A 76 -2.92 35.42 0.63
C VAL A 76 -3.80 36.29 -0.27
N PRO A 77 -3.69 37.63 -0.20
CA PRO A 77 -4.37 38.52 -1.15
C PRO A 77 -4.01 38.22 -2.61
N HIS A 78 -4.98 38.40 -3.51
CA HIS A 78 -4.82 38.23 -4.95
C HIS A 78 -5.58 39.32 -5.72
N GLY A 79 -4.92 40.46 -5.94
CA GLY A 79 -5.58 41.66 -6.44
C GLY A 79 -6.41 42.35 -5.36
N GLU A 80 -7.29 43.28 -5.76
CA GLU A 80 -7.96 44.19 -4.81
C GLU A 80 -9.11 43.54 -4.01
N ALA A 81 -9.79 42.54 -4.56
CA ALA A 81 -11.03 41.98 -3.99
C ALA A 81 -11.05 40.44 -3.91
N LYS A 82 -9.91 39.78 -4.10
CA LYS A 82 -9.83 38.31 -4.08
C LYS A 82 -8.67 37.83 -3.22
N PHE A 83 -8.77 36.58 -2.84
CA PHE A 83 -7.77 35.82 -2.13
C PHE A 83 -7.37 34.60 -2.96
N LYS A 84 -6.18 34.07 -2.70
CA LYS A 84 -5.71 32.81 -3.28
C LYS A 84 -5.11 31.90 -2.22
N HIS A 85 -5.23 30.61 -2.45
CA HIS A 85 -4.50 29.55 -1.76
C HIS A 85 -3.81 28.67 -2.79
N THR A 86 -2.52 28.39 -2.58
CA THR A 86 -1.69 27.57 -3.46
C THR A 86 -1.15 26.39 -2.67
N PHE A 87 -1.25 25.19 -3.23
CA PHE A 87 -0.78 23.97 -2.56
C PHE A 87 -0.38 22.90 -3.56
N HIS A 88 0.60 22.09 -3.15
CA HIS A 88 1.13 20.98 -3.95
C HIS A 88 0.17 19.79 -3.97
N VAL A 89 0.04 19.17 -5.14
CA VAL A 89 -0.70 17.91 -5.34
C VAL A 89 0.02 17.10 -6.40
N ALA A 90 0.29 15.82 -6.12
CA ALA A 90 0.86 14.92 -7.11
C ALA A 90 0.01 14.89 -8.39
N LYS A 91 0.66 15.04 -9.56
CA LYS A 91 0.00 15.11 -10.88
C LYS A 91 -0.95 13.94 -11.15
N THR A 92 -0.69 12.78 -10.55
CA THR A 92 -1.56 11.60 -10.58
C THR A 92 -2.99 11.91 -10.15
N PHE A 93 -3.21 12.90 -9.28
CA PHE A 93 -4.54 13.31 -8.81
C PHE A 93 -5.26 14.33 -9.70
N PHE A 94 -4.57 15.02 -10.61
CA PHE A 94 -5.20 16.04 -11.46
C PHE A 94 -6.40 15.50 -12.27
N PRO A 95 -6.35 14.31 -12.89
CA PRO A 95 -7.49 13.76 -13.60
C PRO A 95 -8.71 13.50 -12.70
N PHE A 96 -8.50 13.20 -11.41
CA PHE A 96 -9.58 13.01 -10.45
C PHE A 96 -10.22 14.35 -10.10
N ILE A 97 -9.41 15.37 -9.82
CA ILE A 97 -9.86 16.73 -9.49
C ILE A 97 -10.58 17.39 -10.66
N ILE A 98 -10.07 17.21 -11.87
CA ILE A 98 -10.71 17.73 -13.09
C ILE A 98 -12.02 16.99 -13.36
N GLY A 99 -11.97 15.65 -13.35
CA GLY A 99 -13.09 14.78 -13.70
C GLY A 99 -13.52 14.86 -15.16
N SER A 100 -14.41 13.96 -15.58
CA SER A 100 -14.90 13.91 -16.96
C SER A 100 -15.54 15.22 -17.38
N LYS A 101 -15.15 15.75 -18.55
CA LYS A 101 -15.64 17.03 -19.09
C LYS A 101 -15.49 18.21 -18.09
N ASN A 102 -14.48 18.15 -17.22
CA ASN A 102 -14.25 19.09 -16.11
C ASN A 102 -15.37 19.11 -15.04
N GLY A 103 -16.21 18.07 -14.98
CA GLY A 103 -17.43 18.06 -14.17
C GLY A 103 -17.20 18.14 -12.67
N VAL A 104 -16.14 17.50 -12.15
CA VAL A 104 -15.80 17.53 -10.72
C VAL A 104 -15.31 18.93 -10.35
N ARG A 105 -14.33 19.46 -11.08
CA ARG A 105 -13.79 20.81 -10.85
C ARG A 105 -14.89 21.87 -10.89
N LYS A 106 -15.71 21.88 -11.96
CA LYS A 106 -16.80 22.85 -12.12
C LYS A 106 -17.80 22.78 -10.97
N ARG A 107 -18.12 21.58 -10.48
CA ARG A 107 -19.02 21.40 -9.35
C ARG A 107 -18.44 22.03 -8.08
N ILE A 108 -17.18 21.74 -7.75
CA ILE A 108 -16.51 22.32 -6.59
C ILE A 108 -16.47 23.85 -6.73
N GLU A 109 -16.08 24.38 -7.90
CA GLU A 109 -16.06 25.81 -8.21
C GLU A 109 -17.43 26.49 -7.98
N ILE A 110 -18.52 25.90 -8.49
CA ILE A 110 -19.88 26.43 -8.33
C ILE A 110 -20.33 26.41 -6.87
N GLU A 111 -20.22 25.26 -6.21
CA GLU A 111 -20.75 25.08 -4.85
C GLU A 111 -19.95 25.88 -3.80
N THR A 112 -18.68 26.18 -4.07
CA THR A 112 -17.81 26.96 -3.16
C THR A 112 -17.62 28.41 -3.60
N LYS A 113 -18.17 28.81 -4.75
CA LYS A 113 -17.98 30.14 -5.37
C LYS A 113 -16.49 30.49 -5.54
N THR A 114 -15.69 29.52 -5.98
CA THR A 114 -14.24 29.66 -6.22
C THR A 114 -13.88 29.34 -7.67
N THR A 115 -12.64 29.63 -8.05
CA THR A 115 -12.00 29.17 -9.30
C THR A 115 -10.81 28.30 -8.95
N ILE A 116 -10.70 27.13 -9.58
CA ILE A 116 -9.65 26.15 -9.35
C ILE A 116 -8.78 26.05 -10.60
N GLN A 117 -7.52 26.47 -10.47
CA GLN A 117 -6.52 26.33 -11.52
C GLN A 117 -5.72 25.05 -11.25
N VAL A 118 -5.82 24.10 -12.17
CA VAL A 118 -5.04 22.85 -12.16
C VAL A 118 -3.99 22.95 -13.26
N PRO A 119 -2.69 22.77 -12.96
CA PRO A 119 -1.63 22.88 -13.95
C PRO A 119 -1.71 21.74 -14.98
N LYS A 120 -1.19 21.99 -16.19
CA LYS A 120 -1.16 21.00 -17.27
C LYS A 120 -0.09 19.92 -17.05
N GLN A 121 1.00 20.31 -16.40
CA GLN A 121 2.13 19.47 -16.02
C GLN A 121 2.31 19.56 -14.50
N ASP A 122 3.48 19.19 -13.98
CA ASP A 122 3.77 19.32 -12.56
C ASP A 122 3.67 20.79 -12.10
N GLY A 123 3.20 20.98 -10.88
CA GLY A 123 3.01 22.29 -10.27
C GLY A 123 1.86 22.29 -9.28
N ASP A 124 1.68 23.45 -8.65
CA ASP A 124 0.69 23.63 -7.61
C ASP A 124 -0.71 23.91 -8.15
N ILE A 125 -1.71 23.45 -7.41
CA ILE A 125 -3.11 23.85 -7.60
C ILE A 125 -3.31 25.21 -6.94
N VAL A 126 -4.04 26.09 -7.63
CA VAL A 126 -4.40 27.42 -7.10
C VAL A 126 -5.91 27.54 -6.99
N ILE A 127 -6.40 27.85 -5.79
CA ILE A 127 -7.81 28.17 -5.54
C ILE A 127 -7.92 29.68 -5.35
N ILE A 128 -8.83 30.31 -6.09
CA ILE A 128 -9.06 31.76 -6.04
C ILE A 128 -10.52 32.01 -5.68
N GLY A 129 -10.78 32.90 -4.73
CA GLY A 129 -12.13 33.23 -4.28
C GLY A 129 -12.20 34.63 -3.67
N SER A 130 -13.40 35.20 -3.57
CA SER A 130 -13.64 36.47 -2.87
C SER A 130 -13.89 36.29 -1.37
N ASP A 131 -14.29 35.10 -0.93
CA ASP A 131 -14.46 34.73 0.48
C ASP A 131 -13.47 33.61 0.86
N ARG A 132 -12.76 33.80 1.97
CA ARG A 132 -11.84 32.80 2.54
C ARG A 132 -12.56 31.48 2.83
N ARG A 133 -13.82 31.52 3.31
CA ARG A 133 -14.60 30.31 3.60
C ARG A 133 -14.82 29.43 2.37
N GLY A 134 -15.04 30.05 1.21
CA GLY A 134 -15.15 29.34 -0.06
C GLY A 134 -13.85 28.62 -0.44
N ILE A 135 -12.71 29.28 -0.23
CA ILE A 135 -11.38 28.69 -0.46
C ILE A 135 -11.12 27.50 0.47
N PHE A 136 -11.43 27.63 1.76
CA PHE A 136 -11.34 26.51 2.72
C PHE A 136 -12.21 25.32 2.29
N SER A 137 -13.48 25.57 1.95
CA SER A 137 -14.40 24.52 1.52
C SER A 137 -13.91 23.81 0.25
N ALA A 138 -13.40 24.56 -0.73
CA ALA A 138 -12.84 24.00 -1.96
C ALA A 138 -11.58 23.17 -1.69
N ARG A 139 -10.68 23.67 -0.85
CA ARG A 139 -9.44 22.97 -0.46
C ARG A 139 -9.76 21.63 0.18
N HIS A 140 -10.69 21.61 1.13
CA HIS A 140 -11.11 20.42 1.84
C HIS A 140 -11.76 19.37 0.92
N ARG A 141 -12.61 19.80 -0.01
CA ARG A 141 -13.21 18.88 -1.01
C ARG A 141 -12.17 18.25 -1.92
N ILE A 142 -11.13 18.98 -2.28
CA ILE A 142 -9.99 18.43 -3.04
C ILE A 142 -9.23 17.40 -2.19
N GLU A 143 -9.00 17.66 -0.90
CA GLU A 143 -8.33 16.68 -0.01
C GLU A 143 -9.09 15.37 0.09
N LEU A 144 -10.40 15.42 0.31
CA LEU A 144 -11.23 14.23 0.41
C LEU A 144 -11.21 13.42 -0.89
N LEU A 145 -11.24 14.11 -2.02
CA LEU A 145 -11.14 13.46 -3.32
C LEU A 145 -9.78 12.78 -3.51
N ILE A 146 -8.69 13.42 -3.10
CA ILE A 146 -7.34 12.84 -3.10
C ILE A 146 -7.29 11.61 -2.20
N GLU A 147 -7.83 11.69 -0.99
CA GLU A 147 -7.83 10.59 -0.01
C GLU A 147 -8.53 9.36 -0.57
N VAL A 148 -9.75 9.51 -1.09
CA VAL A 148 -10.50 8.39 -1.66
C VAL A 148 -9.89 7.88 -2.97
N SER A 149 -9.33 8.78 -3.78
CA SER A 149 -8.62 8.37 -5.00
C SER A 149 -7.30 7.66 -4.67
N ARG A 150 -6.63 7.97 -3.55
CA ARG A 150 -5.38 7.33 -3.15
C ARG A 150 -5.59 5.87 -2.75
N LYS A 151 -6.69 5.55 -2.06
CA LYS A 151 -7.05 4.15 -1.69
C LYS A 151 -7.15 3.21 -2.90
N LYS A 152 -7.35 3.79 -4.08
CA LYS A 152 -7.49 3.11 -5.37
C LYS A 152 -6.16 2.89 -6.09
N LEU A 153 -5.09 3.52 -5.62
CA LEU A 153 -3.78 3.44 -6.26
C LEU A 153 -2.96 2.29 -5.68
N ASN A 154 -2.19 1.64 -6.56
CA ASN A 154 -1.27 0.59 -6.16
C ASN A 154 -0.09 1.16 -5.37
N TYR A 155 0.41 0.36 -4.44
CA TYR A 155 1.68 0.64 -3.77
C TYR A 155 2.82 0.80 -4.78
N THR A 156 3.71 1.75 -4.52
CA THR A 156 4.88 2.05 -5.35
C THR A 156 6.19 1.78 -4.60
N HIS A 157 6.16 1.85 -3.28
CA HIS A 157 7.33 1.68 -2.42
C HIS A 157 6.98 0.84 -1.20
N PHE A 158 8.00 0.41 -0.47
CA PHE A 158 7.83 -0.34 0.76
C PHE A 158 9.11 -0.27 1.62
N LEU A 159 8.92 -0.32 2.94
CA LEU A 159 10.01 -0.60 3.87
C LEU A 159 10.23 -2.10 3.97
N ASN A 160 11.48 -2.53 3.93
CA ASN A 160 11.81 -3.94 3.99
C ASN A 160 13.15 -4.25 4.66
N ILE A 161 13.26 -5.49 5.13
CA ILE A 161 14.51 -6.09 5.62
C ILE A 161 15.00 -7.07 4.56
N PRO A 162 16.17 -6.85 3.94
CA PRO A 162 16.76 -7.79 2.99
C PRO A 162 17.14 -9.11 3.68
N LEU A 163 16.69 -10.23 3.11
CA LEU A 163 17.01 -11.60 3.57
C LEU A 163 17.96 -12.32 2.61
N ASN A 164 18.49 -11.63 1.61
CA ASN A 164 19.30 -12.17 0.53
C ASN A 164 20.77 -12.44 0.94
N LYS A 165 20.98 -12.97 2.15
CA LYS A 165 22.30 -13.42 2.63
C LYS A 165 22.65 -14.77 1.98
N GLU A 166 23.94 -15.03 1.79
CA GLU A 166 24.42 -16.22 1.07
C GLU A 166 23.87 -17.54 1.64
N GLU A 167 23.86 -17.69 2.97
CA GLU A 167 23.31 -18.87 3.64
C GLU A 167 21.81 -19.06 3.31
N ILE A 168 21.01 -17.99 3.46
CA ILE A 168 19.57 -18.03 3.22
C ILE A 168 19.27 -18.31 1.75
N ILE A 169 19.99 -17.68 0.83
CA ILE A 169 19.86 -17.93 -0.62
C ILE A 169 20.20 -19.38 -0.93
N THR A 170 21.26 -19.92 -0.35
CA THR A 170 21.69 -21.31 -0.58
C THR A 170 20.62 -22.28 -0.11
N ASN A 171 20.13 -22.12 1.12
CA ASN A 171 19.08 -22.98 1.69
C ASN A 171 17.74 -22.83 0.95
N PHE A 172 17.39 -21.62 0.52
CA PHE A 172 16.21 -21.39 -0.33
C PHE A 172 16.32 -22.12 -1.68
N ASN A 173 17.50 -22.09 -2.32
CA ASN A 173 17.71 -22.80 -3.58
C ASN A 173 17.69 -24.32 -3.41
N LEU A 174 18.24 -24.83 -2.29
CA LEU A 174 18.15 -26.26 -1.94
C LEU A 174 16.70 -26.68 -1.74
N PHE A 175 15.93 -25.88 -0.99
CA PHE A 175 14.49 -26.09 -0.82
C PHE A 175 13.76 -26.09 -2.16
N LYS A 176 13.98 -25.07 -3.00
CA LYS A 176 13.37 -25.00 -4.34
C LYS A 176 13.67 -26.27 -5.15
N LYS A 177 14.93 -26.71 -5.19
CA LYS A 177 15.34 -27.91 -5.92
C LYS A 177 14.63 -29.16 -5.39
N ASP A 178 14.61 -29.35 -4.08
CA ASP A 178 14.00 -30.51 -3.44
C ASP A 178 12.48 -30.55 -3.65
N VAL A 179 11.81 -29.40 -3.54
CA VAL A 179 10.36 -29.27 -3.79
C VAL A 179 10.01 -29.61 -5.24
N ILE A 180 10.75 -29.06 -6.20
CA ILE A 180 10.50 -29.36 -7.61
C ILE A 180 10.76 -30.84 -7.91
N GLN A 181 11.80 -31.42 -7.33
CA GLN A 181 12.11 -32.84 -7.52
C GLN A 181 11.03 -33.76 -6.95
N LYS A 182 10.51 -33.46 -5.76
CA LYS A 182 9.53 -34.31 -5.06
C LYS A 182 8.09 -34.09 -5.52
N PHE A 183 7.72 -32.84 -5.81
CA PHE A 183 6.32 -32.43 -6.00
C PHE A 183 6.02 -31.82 -7.36
N GLY A 184 7.03 -31.42 -8.14
CA GLY A 184 6.85 -30.82 -9.47
C GLY A 184 6.14 -31.79 -10.42
N GLY A 185 4.97 -31.39 -10.92
CA GLY A 185 4.13 -32.24 -11.78
C GLY A 185 3.43 -33.41 -11.06
N VAL A 186 3.69 -33.61 -9.76
CA VAL A 186 3.04 -34.62 -8.92
C VAL A 186 1.91 -34.00 -8.11
N ALA A 187 2.21 -32.92 -7.39
CA ALA A 187 1.23 -32.14 -6.65
C ALA A 187 0.58 -31.09 -7.56
N ARG A 188 -0.72 -30.87 -7.36
CA ARG A 188 -1.51 -29.93 -8.19
C ARG A 188 -0.92 -28.53 -8.14
N GLY A 189 -0.55 -28.01 -9.31
CA GLY A 189 -0.17 -26.62 -9.49
C GLY A 189 1.23 -26.24 -9.01
N ILE A 190 2.07 -27.19 -8.56
CA ILE A 190 3.47 -26.92 -8.18
C ILE A 190 4.37 -26.94 -9.42
N ASP A 191 5.03 -25.81 -9.67
CA ASP A 191 6.03 -25.64 -10.72
C ASP A 191 7.08 -24.59 -10.33
N GLU A 192 8.14 -24.47 -11.13
CA GLU A 192 9.30 -23.60 -10.84
C GLU A 192 8.96 -22.11 -10.83
N LEU A 193 7.94 -21.68 -11.58
CA LEU A 193 7.53 -20.28 -11.71
C LEU A 193 6.84 -19.75 -10.46
N LEU A 194 6.49 -20.63 -9.52
CA LEU A 194 5.98 -20.23 -8.21
C LEU A 194 7.05 -19.59 -7.34
N PHE A 195 8.33 -19.86 -7.55
CA PHE A 195 9.38 -19.47 -6.62
C PHE A 195 9.83 -18.02 -6.79
N GLN A 196 10.04 -17.34 -5.66
CA GLN A 196 10.64 -16.01 -5.64
C GLN A 196 12.09 -16.06 -6.19
N LYS A 197 12.54 -14.95 -6.77
CA LYS A 197 13.95 -14.78 -7.12
C LYS A 197 14.80 -14.73 -5.84
N PRO A 198 15.88 -15.53 -5.70
CA PRO A 198 16.65 -15.59 -4.45
C PRO A 198 17.17 -14.22 -3.99
N HIS A 199 17.64 -13.39 -4.93
CA HIS A 199 18.12 -12.05 -4.62
C HIS A 199 17.03 -11.12 -4.11
N LYS A 200 15.74 -11.39 -4.38
CA LYS A 200 14.57 -10.60 -3.95
C LYS A 200 13.98 -11.05 -2.62
N LEU A 201 14.57 -12.01 -1.90
CA LEU A 201 14.09 -12.44 -0.59
C LEU A 201 14.16 -11.27 0.42
N HIS A 202 13.06 -11.00 1.11
CA HIS A 202 12.92 -9.88 2.04
C HIS A 202 11.74 -10.09 3.00
N LEU A 203 11.71 -9.32 4.09
CA LEU A 203 10.52 -9.08 4.91
C LEU A 203 9.94 -7.71 4.58
N SER A 204 8.64 -7.62 4.32
CA SER A 204 7.96 -6.35 4.14
C SER A 204 7.45 -5.82 5.48
N LEU A 205 7.72 -4.54 5.78
CA LEU A 205 7.31 -3.86 7.01
C LEU A 205 6.14 -2.90 6.76
N VAL A 206 6.33 -1.97 5.81
CA VAL A 206 5.37 -0.91 5.51
C VAL A 206 5.16 -0.84 4.00
N MET A 207 3.91 -0.78 3.54
CA MET A 207 3.59 -0.56 2.13
C MET A 207 3.23 0.91 1.90
N LEU A 208 3.79 1.51 0.84
CA LEU A 208 3.71 2.95 0.61
C LEU A 208 3.28 3.27 -0.82
N THR A 209 2.45 4.31 -0.96
CA THR A 209 2.04 4.87 -2.26
C THR A 209 2.63 6.27 -2.36
N LEU A 210 3.86 6.36 -2.86
CA LEU A 210 4.58 7.62 -3.11
C LEU A 210 4.47 7.95 -4.60
N LEU A 211 3.84 9.08 -4.92
CA LEU A 211 3.36 9.38 -6.27
C LEU A 211 4.18 10.45 -7.00
N ASP A 212 5.04 11.16 -6.28
CA ASP A 212 5.97 12.14 -6.84
C ASP A 212 7.26 12.25 -5.98
N GLU A 213 8.14 13.17 -6.39
CA GLU A 213 9.42 13.42 -5.72
C GLU A 213 9.27 14.05 -4.34
N GLU A 214 8.25 14.88 -4.11
CA GLU A 214 8.04 15.55 -2.83
C GLU A 214 7.57 14.53 -1.78
N GLU A 215 6.61 13.66 -2.12
CA GLU A 215 6.22 12.54 -1.27
C GLU A 215 7.39 11.60 -0.99
N ARG A 216 8.25 11.37 -1.99
CA ARG A 216 9.45 10.52 -1.82
C ARG A 216 10.47 11.13 -0.86
N LYS A 217 10.76 12.43 -0.98
CA LYS A 217 11.64 13.14 -0.04
C LYS A 217 11.08 13.12 1.38
N GLN A 218 9.77 13.36 1.54
CA GLN A 218 9.12 13.32 2.84
C GLN A 218 9.15 11.93 3.46
N ALA A 219 8.98 10.88 2.66
CA ALA A 219 9.12 9.49 3.13
C ALA A 219 10.56 9.17 3.55
N VAL A 220 11.57 9.66 2.82
CA VAL A 220 12.98 9.51 3.22
C VAL A 220 13.27 10.22 4.54
N LYS A 221 12.79 11.47 4.70
CA LYS A 221 12.93 12.21 5.96
C LYS A 221 12.29 11.44 7.12
N THR A 222 11.03 11.03 6.95
CA THR A 222 10.28 10.23 7.93
C THR A 222 11.01 8.93 8.26
N PHE A 223 11.61 8.27 7.27
CA PHE A 223 12.39 7.06 7.49
C PHE A 223 13.63 7.31 8.35
N MET A 224 14.35 8.42 8.13
CA MET A 224 15.50 8.80 8.95
C MET A 224 15.09 9.24 10.37
N ASP A 225 13.99 9.97 10.51
CA ASP A 225 13.44 10.37 11.81
C ASP A 225 12.99 9.13 12.60
N CYS A 226 12.36 8.15 11.92
CA CYS A 226 12.01 6.84 12.48
C CYS A 226 13.25 6.08 12.99
N LYS A 227 14.40 6.18 12.28
CA LYS A 227 15.67 5.63 12.76
C LYS A 227 16.02 6.19 14.14
N GLN A 228 15.98 7.52 14.26
CA GLN A 228 16.43 8.23 15.44
C GLN A 228 15.48 8.04 16.63
N HIS A 229 14.17 8.02 16.38
CA HIS A 229 13.16 8.03 17.44
C HIS A 229 12.65 6.65 17.83
N ILE A 230 12.69 5.67 16.92
CA ILE A 230 12.12 4.34 17.12
C ILE A 230 13.22 3.27 17.07
N ILE A 231 13.94 3.17 15.95
CA ILE A 231 14.82 2.02 15.69
C ILE A 231 16.05 2.03 16.60
N ASP A 232 16.80 3.14 16.64
CA ASP A 232 18.02 3.24 17.44
C ASP A 232 17.74 3.06 18.95
N PRO A 233 16.74 3.73 19.56
CA PRO A 233 16.39 3.50 20.95
C PRO A 233 15.97 2.05 21.25
N PHE A 234 15.25 1.40 20.32
CA PHE A 234 14.87 0.00 20.47
C PHE A 234 16.09 -0.92 20.51
N ILE A 235 17.03 -0.74 19.58
CA ILE A 235 18.26 -1.54 19.50
C ILE A 235 19.19 -1.26 20.69
N GLU A 236 19.29 -0.01 21.15
CA GLU A 236 20.06 0.34 22.36
C GLU A 236 19.50 -0.32 23.62
N LYS A 237 18.17 -0.41 23.73
CA LYS A 237 17.49 -1.01 24.88
C LYS A 237 17.53 -2.53 24.90
N TYR A 238 17.27 -3.18 23.76
CA TYR A 238 17.06 -4.63 23.68
C TYR A 238 18.23 -5.39 23.04
N GLY A 239 19.20 -4.68 22.46
CA GLY A 239 20.33 -5.24 21.76
C GLY A 239 20.03 -5.65 20.31
N PRO A 240 21.01 -6.26 19.62
CA PRO A 240 20.86 -6.71 18.24
C PRO A 240 19.79 -7.78 18.09
N ILE A 241 18.97 -7.67 17.03
CA ILE A 241 17.89 -8.61 16.76
C ILE A 241 18.39 -9.73 15.84
N THR A 242 18.39 -10.96 16.35
CA THR A 242 18.64 -12.16 15.55
C THR A 242 17.34 -12.67 14.93
N VAL A 243 17.31 -12.77 13.61
CA VAL A 243 16.21 -13.25 12.79
C VAL A 243 16.49 -14.68 12.34
N ASN A 244 15.62 -15.61 12.73
CA ASN A 244 15.72 -17.02 12.32
C ASN A 244 14.55 -17.37 11.38
N LEU A 245 14.87 -17.84 10.18
CA LEU A 245 13.90 -18.35 9.23
C LEU A 245 13.79 -19.87 9.42
N LYS A 246 12.66 -20.34 9.98
CA LYS A 246 12.46 -21.76 10.26
C LYS A 246 11.03 -22.17 10.01
N GLY A 247 10.86 -23.20 9.20
CA GLY A 247 9.56 -23.72 8.79
C GLY A 247 8.94 -22.89 7.68
N ILE A 248 7.92 -23.46 7.04
CA ILE A 248 7.08 -22.77 6.07
C ILE A 248 5.63 -22.77 6.51
N GLU A 249 4.92 -21.72 6.12
CA GLU A 249 3.50 -21.51 6.39
C GLU A 249 2.81 -20.99 5.14
N CYS A 250 1.47 -21.02 5.13
CA CYS A 250 0.65 -20.45 4.08
C CYS A 250 -0.20 -19.28 4.59
N MET A 251 -0.65 -18.42 3.67
CA MET A 251 -1.43 -17.23 4.01
C MET A 251 -2.90 -17.53 4.36
N ASN A 252 -3.41 -18.70 4.01
CA ASN A 252 -4.82 -19.10 4.11
C ASN A 252 -4.96 -20.43 4.85
N ASP A 253 -6.16 -20.73 5.36
CA ASP A 253 -6.38 -21.88 6.26
C ASP A 253 -6.45 -23.23 5.54
N ASP A 254 -6.71 -23.24 4.23
CA ASP A 254 -6.80 -24.45 3.41
C ASP A 254 -5.46 -24.76 2.71
N PRO A 255 -4.67 -25.73 3.22
CA PRO A 255 -3.38 -26.09 2.64
C PRO A 255 -3.50 -26.78 1.26
N SER A 256 -4.68 -27.27 0.89
CA SER A 256 -4.92 -27.89 -0.42
C SER A 256 -5.09 -26.86 -1.54
N SER A 257 -5.34 -25.59 -1.20
CA SER A 257 -5.63 -24.51 -2.14
C SER A 257 -4.93 -23.21 -1.75
N VAL A 258 -3.60 -23.22 -1.83
CA VAL A 258 -2.73 -22.13 -1.39
C VAL A 258 -2.33 -21.21 -2.56
N LYS A 259 -2.16 -19.92 -2.28
CA LYS A 259 -1.55 -18.96 -3.23
C LYS A 259 -0.13 -18.56 -2.87
N ILE A 260 0.19 -18.58 -1.58
CA ILE A 260 1.43 -18.03 -1.03
C ILE A 260 1.97 -19.00 0.02
N ILE A 261 3.24 -19.38 -0.14
CA ILE A 261 4.04 -20.02 0.91
C ILE A 261 5.16 -19.07 1.31
N TYR A 262 5.36 -18.92 2.61
CA TYR A 262 6.42 -18.10 3.18
C TYR A 262 7.18 -18.87 4.24
N ALA A 263 8.46 -18.56 4.42
CA ALA A 263 9.20 -19.03 5.57
C ALA A 263 8.79 -18.23 6.82
N ALA A 264 8.54 -18.96 7.90
CA ALA A 264 8.16 -18.36 9.17
C ALA A 264 9.37 -17.68 9.82
N VAL A 265 9.11 -16.53 10.45
CA VAL A 265 10.12 -15.66 11.05
C VAL A 265 10.05 -15.80 12.56
N LYS A 266 11.16 -16.20 13.18
CA LYS A 266 11.25 -16.36 14.64
C LYS A 266 12.34 -15.44 15.18
N THR A 267 12.02 -14.72 16.26
CA THR A 267 12.98 -13.87 16.98
C THR A 267 12.84 -14.08 18.48
N LYS A 268 13.88 -13.73 19.24
CA LYS A 268 13.82 -13.81 20.71
C LYS A 268 12.81 -12.78 21.22
N ASN A 269 11.87 -13.24 22.06
CA ASN A 269 10.84 -12.40 22.69
C ASN A 269 10.04 -11.55 21.69
N ASP A 270 9.85 -12.04 20.46
CA ASP A 270 9.15 -11.34 19.38
C ASP A 270 9.69 -9.91 19.08
N ALA A 271 10.96 -9.65 19.39
CA ALA A 271 11.56 -8.32 19.29
C ALA A 271 11.41 -7.69 17.90
N LEU A 272 11.52 -8.49 16.82
CA LEU A 272 11.32 -7.97 15.47
C LEU A 272 9.86 -7.58 15.21
N GLN A 273 8.91 -8.33 15.76
CA GLN A 273 7.49 -8.03 15.62
C GLN A 273 7.17 -6.69 16.27
N THR A 274 7.58 -6.50 17.53
CA THR A 274 7.38 -5.23 18.26
C THR A 274 8.00 -4.05 17.52
N LEU A 275 9.26 -4.17 17.09
CA LEU A 275 9.91 -3.11 16.32
C LEU A 275 9.18 -2.82 14.99
N SER A 276 8.69 -3.86 14.31
CA SER A 276 7.97 -3.71 13.04
C SER A 276 6.64 -2.98 13.22
N ASP A 277 5.91 -3.29 14.29
CA ASP A 277 4.66 -2.62 14.65
C ASP A 277 4.93 -1.15 15.01
N ASP A 278 5.96 -0.86 15.81
CA ASP A 278 6.36 0.51 16.17
C ASP A 278 6.74 1.34 14.93
N ILE A 279 7.43 0.73 13.94
CA ILE A 279 7.77 1.39 12.67
C ILE A 279 6.50 1.71 11.87
N VAL A 280 5.55 0.77 11.77
CA VAL A 280 4.28 1.02 11.05
C VAL A 280 3.49 2.13 11.73
N ASP A 281 3.44 2.12 13.06
CA ASP A 281 2.74 3.11 13.87
C ASP A 281 3.29 4.50 13.63
N TYR A 282 4.62 4.64 13.64
CA TYR A 282 5.27 5.90 13.31
C TYR A 282 4.94 6.40 11.90
N PHE A 283 4.94 5.51 10.89
CA PHE A 283 4.56 5.88 9.52
C PHE A 283 3.07 6.21 9.38
N ALA A 284 2.20 5.58 10.17
CA ALA A 284 0.78 5.91 10.22
C ALA A 284 0.54 7.30 10.83
N GLU A 285 1.20 7.62 11.94
CA GLU A 285 1.16 8.94 12.58
C GLU A 285 1.64 10.05 11.64
N MET A 286 2.64 9.77 10.80
CA MET A 286 3.14 10.70 9.78
C MET A 286 2.27 10.75 8.50
N GLY A 287 1.15 10.05 8.46
CA GLY A 287 0.15 10.12 7.38
C GLY A 287 0.47 9.28 6.13
N PHE A 288 1.43 8.36 6.21
CA PHE A 288 1.82 7.50 5.08
C PHE A 288 1.02 6.20 4.98
N VAL A 289 0.35 5.79 6.06
CA VAL A 289 -0.45 4.56 6.12
C VAL A 289 -1.90 4.92 6.41
N THR A 290 -2.80 4.60 5.49
CA THR A 290 -4.24 4.94 5.59
C THR A 290 -5.07 3.89 6.32
N GLU A 291 -4.63 2.63 6.32
CA GLU A 291 -5.33 1.51 6.95
C GLU A 291 -4.36 0.76 7.86
N LYS A 292 -4.48 1.01 9.16
CA LYS A 292 -3.66 0.36 10.18
C LYS A 292 -4.23 -1.02 10.48
N LYS A 293 -3.40 -2.05 10.34
CA LYS A 293 -3.66 -3.38 10.92
C LYS A 293 -3.10 -3.42 12.33
N ASN A 294 -3.65 -4.29 13.18
CA ASN A 294 -3.18 -4.44 14.56
C ASN A 294 -1.71 -4.88 14.64
N HIS A 295 -1.26 -5.73 13.71
CA HIS A 295 0.12 -6.23 13.65
C HIS A 295 0.60 -6.38 12.21
N VAL A 296 1.91 -6.18 12.00
CA VAL A 296 2.61 -6.52 10.76
C VAL A 296 2.66 -8.04 10.62
N LYS A 297 2.13 -8.60 9.54
CA LYS A 297 2.36 -10.01 9.22
C LYS A 297 3.77 -10.15 8.65
N LEU A 298 4.77 -10.43 9.48
CA LEU A 298 6.13 -10.69 9.03
C LEU A 298 6.21 -12.03 8.29
N HIS A 299 6.58 -11.99 7.02
CA HIS A 299 6.65 -13.19 6.18
C HIS A 299 7.73 -13.07 5.11
N ALA A 300 8.55 -14.11 4.97
CA ALA A 300 9.54 -14.22 3.91
C ALA A 300 8.95 -15.04 2.76
N THR A 301 8.36 -14.37 1.76
CA THR A 301 7.65 -15.08 0.67
C THR A 301 8.60 -15.92 -0.17
N PHE A 302 8.40 -17.24 -0.17
CA PHE A 302 9.19 -18.20 -0.94
C PHE A 302 8.47 -18.59 -2.23
N MET A 303 7.16 -18.83 -2.17
CA MET A 303 6.35 -19.19 -3.33
C MET A 303 5.11 -18.31 -3.43
N ASN A 304 4.75 -17.90 -4.65
CA ASN A 304 3.55 -17.11 -4.93
C ASN A 304 3.02 -17.38 -6.34
N THR A 305 1.72 -17.67 -6.47
CA THR A 305 1.09 -17.85 -7.79
C THR A 305 1.15 -16.61 -8.68
N ARG A 306 1.32 -15.43 -8.09
CA ARG A 306 1.52 -14.17 -8.83
C ARG A 306 2.79 -14.20 -9.70
N TYR A 307 3.88 -14.81 -9.26
CA TYR A 307 5.13 -14.82 -10.04
C TYR A 307 4.96 -15.56 -11.36
N ARG A 308 4.23 -16.69 -11.34
CA ARG A 308 3.81 -17.42 -12.53
C ARG A 308 2.94 -16.56 -13.47
N ASN A 309 2.01 -15.78 -12.91
CA ASN A 309 1.11 -14.91 -13.69
C ASN A 309 1.82 -13.67 -14.28
N GLU A 310 3.00 -13.31 -13.76
CA GLU A 310 3.82 -12.24 -14.34
C GLU A 310 4.59 -12.73 -15.57
N VAL A 311 4.89 -14.03 -15.65
CA VAL A 311 5.54 -14.67 -16.81
C VAL A 311 4.51 -15.09 -17.84
N ASN A 312 3.43 -15.76 -17.41
CA ASN A 312 2.38 -16.27 -18.27
C ASN A 312 1.15 -15.36 -18.15
N LYS A 313 0.64 -14.83 -19.26
CA LYS A 313 -0.67 -14.16 -19.24
C LYS A 313 -1.71 -15.17 -18.75
N PRO A 314 -2.39 -14.93 -17.62
CA PRO A 314 -3.33 -15.89 -17.09
C PRO A 314 -4.50 -16.07 -18.06
N ASP A 315 -4.69 -17.30 -18.54
CA ASP A 315 -5.92 -17.75 -19.18
C ASP A 315 -6.94 -18.10 -18.07
N LYS A 316 -8.23 -18.19 -18.43
CA LYS A 316 -9.28 -18.77 -17.58
C LYS A 316 -8.91 -20.14 -17.01
N ASN A 317 -8.07 -20.92 -17.71
CA ASN A 317 -7.59 -22.23 -17.28
C ASN A 317 -6.29 -22.21 -16.44
N THR A 318 -5.67 -21.04 -16.21
CA THR A 318 -4.45 -20.99 -15.39
C THR A 318 -4.80 -21.27 -13.94
N GLU A 319 -4.17 -22.32 -13.40
CA GLU A 319 -4.35 -22.77 -12.03
C GLU A 319 -4.00 -21.63 -11.03
N LYS A 320 -5.02 -21.21 -10.28
CA LYS A 320 -4.97 -20.01 -9.42
C LYS A 320 -4.39 -20.30 -8.04
N THR A 321 -4.32 -21.57 -7.65
CA THR A 321 -3.77 -22.04 -6.36
C THR A 321 -2.86 -23.25 -6.56
N PHE A 322 -2.25 -23.77 -5.52
CA PHE A 322 -1.53 -25.04 -5.57
C PHE A 322 -1.74 -25.80 -4.27
N ASP A 323 -1.61 -27.11 -4.32
CA ASP A 323 -1.72 -27.96 -3.14
C ASP A 323 -0.38 -27.99 -2.40
N ALA A 324 -0.35 -27.45 -1.20
CA ALA A 324 0.81 -27.38 -0.34
C ALA A 324 0.71 -28.33 0.87
N THR A 325 -0.25 -29.25 0.91
CA THR A 325 -0.51 -30.08 2.10
C THR A 325 0.70 -30.92 2.50
N GLN A 326 1.29 -31.65 1.56
CA GLN A 326 2.48 -32.47 1.81
C GLN A 326 3.72 -31.58 2.05
N LEU A 327 3.81 -30.48 1.30
CA LEU A 327 4.89 -29.50 1.41
C LEU A 327 4.97 -28.92 2.83
N LEU A 328 3.85 -28.40 3.35
CA LEU A 328 3.79 -27.80 4.69
C LEU A 328 4.19 -28.80 5.77
N ASN A 329 3.77 -30.06 5.67
CA ASN A 329 4.15 -31.07 6.65
C ASN A 329 5.63 -31.45 6.60
N GLU A 330 6.21 -31.57 5.40
CA GLU A 330 7.61 -31.98 5.23
C GLU A 330 8.60 -30.90 5.68
N TYR A 331 8.31 -29.62 5.39
CA TYR A 331 9.24 -28.52 5.63
C TYR A 331 8.88 -27.64 6.85
N LYS A 332 7.95 -28.07 7.72
CA LYS A 332 7.51 -27.32 8.91
C LYS A 332 8.63 -26.96 9.89
N ASP A 333 9.69 -27.76 9.94
CA ASP A 333 10.81 -27.61 10.88
C ASP A 333 12.15 -27.28 10.19
N THR A 334 12.15 -27.10 8.88
CA THR A 334 13.37 -26.81 8.10
C THR A 334 13.95 -25.46 8.50
N SER A 335 15.25 -25.44 8.83
CA SER A 335 15.98 -24.19 9.06
C SER A 335 16.46 -23.63 7.72
N PHE A 336 16.08 -22.41 7.39
CA PHE A 336 16.52 -21.71 6.19
C PHE A 336 17.70 -20.77 6.44
N GLY A 337 18.02 -20.50 7.71
CA GLY A 337 19.21 -19.74 8.09
C GLY A 337 18.88 -18.66 9.12
N THR A 338 19.94 -18.03 9.61
CA THR A 338 19.86 -16.98 10.62
C THR A 338 20.61 -15.74 10.15
N MET A 339 20.12 -14.56 10.51
CA MET A 339 20.85 -13.31 10.30
C MET A 339 20.64 -12.34 11.45
N ILE A 340 21.59 -11.44 11.64
CA ILE A 340 21.40 -10.26 12.51
C ILE A 340 20.77 -9.18 11.64
N LEU A 341 19.71 -8.53 12.16
CA LEU A 341 19.13 -7.36 11.54
C LEU A 341 20.18 -6.25 11.48
N ASN A 342 20.65 -5.92 10.28
CA ASN A 342 21.70 -4.93 10.06
C ASN A 342 21.30 -3.80 9.11
N GLU A 343 20.21 -3.95 8.36
CA GLU A 343 19.73 -2.92 7.46
C GLU A 343 18.22 -2.98 7.24
N ILE A 344 17.62 -1.80 7.05
CA ILE A 344 16.23 -1.63 6.61
C ILE A 344 16.26 -0.69 5.40
N HIS A 345 15.53 -1.02 4.34
CA HIS A 345 15.53 -0.27 3.09
C HIS A 345 14.16 0.33 2.85
N LEU A 346 14.12 1.58 2.38
CA LEU A 346 12.98 2.13 1.65
C LEU A 346 13.20 1.83 0.17
N SER A 347 12.45 0.88 -0.37
CA SER A 347 12.65 0.36 -1.72
C SER A 347 11.49 0.66 -2.66
N GLN A 348 11.81 0.75 -3.96
CA GLN A 348 10.83 0.90 -5.04
C GLN A 348 10.34 -0.46 -5.49
N LEU A 349 9.02 -0.65 -5.56
CA LEU A 349 8.42 -1.86 -6.12
C LEU A 349 8.70 -1.96 -7.63
N LYS A 350 8.74 -3.19 -8.16
CA LYS A 350 8.96 -3.48 -9.60
C LYS A 350 10.26 -2.89 -10.19
N SER A 351 11.25 -2.61 -9.34
CA SER A 351 12.58 -2.12 -9.74
C SER A 351 13.65 -3.21 -9.60
N ALA A 352 14.80 -3.02 -10.22
CA ALA A 352 15.99 -3.85 -10.03
C ALA A 352 17.24 -2.97 -9.92
N SER A 353 18.06 -3.23 -8.90
CA SER A 353 19.40 -2.67 -8.73
C SER A 353 20.44 -3.53 -9.46
N SER A 354 21.72 -3.12 -9.43
CA SER A 354 22.83 -3.88 -10.02
C SER A 354 22.97 -5.32 -9.50
N ASN A 355 22.52 -5.57 -8.26
CA ASN A 355 22.60 -6.88 -7.61
C ASN A 355 21.25 -7.63 -7.70
N ASP A 356 20.40 -7.26 -8.66
CA ASP A 356 19.03 -7.75 -8.84
C ASP A 356 18.07 -7.54 -7.65
N TYR A 357 18.52 -6.92 -6.54
CA TYR A 357 17.64 -6.51 -5.46
C TYR A 357 16.75 -5.33 -5.84
N TYR A 358 15.77 -4.95 -5.04
CA TYR A 358 14.98 -3.73 -5.27
C TYR A 358 15.88 -2.50 -5.22
N GLN A 359 15.61 -1.52 -6.08
CA GLN A 359 16.27 -0.22 -6.01
C GLN A 359 15.83 0.47 -4.72
N ALA A 360 16.81 0.85 -3.90
CA ALA A 360 16.56 1.58 -2.66
C ALA A 360 16.52 3.08 -2.95
N THR A 361 15.48 3.74 -2.45
CA THR A 361 15.40 5.19 -2.33
C THR A 361 16.24 5.66 -1.15
N ALA A 362 16.23 4.92 -0.04
CA ALA A 362 17.06 5.18 1.13
C ALA A 362 17.34 3.87 1.88
N LYS A 363 18.42 3.87 2.69
CA LYS A 363 18.82 2.73 3.52
C LYS A 363 19.21 3.21 4.90
N ILE A 364 18.77 2.48 5.91
CA ILE A 364 19.28 2.55 7.27
C ILE A 364 20.22 1.37 7.47
N LYS A 365 21.40 1.65 8.03
CA LYS A 365 22.29 0.63 8.58
C LYS A 365 22.23 0.69 10.10
N LEU A 366 22.22 -0.48 10.73
CA LEU A 366 22.31 -0.64 12.17
C LEU A 366 23.73 -1.05 12.48
N ASP A 367 24.51 -0.13 13.08
CA ASP A 367 25.91 -0.39 13.40
C ASP A 367 26.01 -1.35 14.59
N GLU A 368 26.80 -2.41 14.46
CA GLU A 368 27.16 -3.31 15.56
C GLU A 368 28.01 -2.63 16.65
N LYS A 369 28.51 -1.40 16.40
CA LYS A 369 29.56 -0.75 17.20
C LYS A 369 29.08 0.14 18.37
N LYS A 370 27.79 0.21 18.69
CA LYS A 370 27.33 0.85 19.94
C LYS A 370 27.38 -0.08 21.17
N ILE A 371 28.03 -1.24 21.06
CA ILE A 371 28.25 -2.17 22.16
C ILE A 371 29.76 -2.25 22.45
N SER A 372 30.30 -1.19 23.03
CA SER A 372 31.51 -1.28 23.86
C SER A 372 31.65 -0.02 24.70
N VAL A 373 32.05 -0.23 25.95
CA VAL A 373 32.31 0.75 27.01
C VAL A 373 31.09 1.21 27.83
N THR A 374 30.58 0.30 28.66
CA THR A 374 30.26 0.68 30.04
C THR A 374 31.29 0.01 30.94
N ASN A 375 32.19 0.83 31.49
CA ASN A 375 33.32 0.41 32.28
C ASN A 375 32.91 -0.47 33.47
N VAL A 376 33.64 -1.57 33.62
CA VAL A 376 33.82 -2.27 34.88
C VAL A 376 34.45 -1.27 35.86
N VAL A 377 33.68 -0.79 36.82
CA VAL A 377 34.26 -0.17 38.02
C VAL A 377 34.60 -1.32 38.95
N ALA A 378 35.87 -1.73 38.89
CA ALA A 378 36.48 -2.53 39.94
C ALA A 378 36.61 -1.64 41.18
N TYR A 379 36.06 -2.08 42.31
CA TYR A 379 36.38 -1.52 43.62
C TYR A 379 37.73 -2.08 44.07
N PRO A 380 38.72 -1.25 44.43
CA PRO A 380 39.84 -1.72 45.22
C PRO A 380 39.49 -1.65 46.71
N VAL A 381 39.82 -2.76 47.39
CA VAL A 381 39.98 -3.08 48.83
C VAL A 381 39.57 -2.01 49.84
#